data_AF-N4UHS8-F1
#
_entry.id   AF-N4UHS8-F1
#
_cell.length_a   1.000
_cell.length_b   1.000
_cell.length_c   1.000
_cell.angle_alpha   90.00
_cell.angle_beta   90.00
_cell.angle_gamma   90.00
#
_symmetry.space_group_name_H-M   'P 1'
#
loop_
_entity.id
_entity.type
_entity.pdbx_description
1 polymer ?
#
loop_
_entity_poly.entity_id
_entity_poly.type
_entity_poly.pdbx_seq_one_letter_code
_entity_poly.pdbx_strand_id
1 'polypeptide(L)'
;MAKADMDRCKDLISQYFPSQKDLSKCLLNGSLKKEDIDVIPDLTLGDREILEKAVKAKYGPVEDAVLHARLSALDLASCLAEWSNNGQNEVLVDYESLSDVENPVNLHMHHHEELPSRSAQEVRAYNSILGEVGDSDSRAVKMRGWYDMCIRRLENNTCTSNTTVEPLVLGNLVSQIQNAKSVRFFGGSSLRILRQFLDRGVGNRVRCHLQVGTCDISANRFSDQFNIALNQQAAKIVLSRHAEFAEFTVVPSHTVQSIEYSALGLKHAGGQCMEKRILGFNCHQEPVKIVTNQVSIEGQYSDKFFSMPDLTSILCALVPGNMGAKQGHIKIDEQESGTLLFVPSHEGIPMFDLDGVRQLDMSHVKDIFHSLTKGEVLL
;
A
#
# COMPACT_ATOMS: atom_id res chain seq x y z
N MET A 1 6.15 7.40 13.91
CA MET A 1 6.50 7.44 15.34
C MET A 1 7.78 6.62 15.57
N ALA A 2 8.69 7.03 16.45
CA ALA A 2 9.87 6.20 16.77
C ALA A 2 9.49 4.99 17.63
N LYS A 3 10.31 3.93 17.65
CA LYS A 3 10.01 2.71 18.43
C LYS A 3 9.82 2.98 19.94
N ALA A 4 10.70 3.78 20.53
CA ALA A 4 10.61 4.13 21.95
C ALA A 4 9.31 4.87 22.28
N ASP A 5 8.88 5.80 21.42
CA ASP A 5 7.60 6.49 21.55
C ASP A 5 6.42 5.52 21.44
N MET A 6 6.47 4.56 20.50
CA MET A 6 5.42 3.55 20.34
C MET A 6 5.31 2.66 21.59
N ASP A 7 6.44 2.19 22.12
CA ASP A 7 6.48 1.35 23.31
C ASP A 7 5.93 2.13 24.52
N ARG A 8 6.37 3.38 24.72
CA ARG A 8 5.82 4.25 25.77
C ARG A 8 4.34 4.53 25.61
N CYS A 9 3.87 4.76 24.38
CA CYS A 9 2.46 4.98 24.11
C CYS A 9 1.62 3.74 24.46
N LYS A 10 2.09 2.53 24.15
CA LYS A 10 1.43 1.27 24.54
C LYS A 10 1.32 1.11 26.06
N ASP A 11 2.37 1.48 26.80
CA ASP A 11 2.34 1.44 28.27
C ASP A 11 1.28 2.40 28.82
N LEU A 12 1.23 3.63 28.30
CA LEU A 12 0.23 4.63 28.69
C LEU A 12 -1.19 4.18 28.35
N ILE A 13 -1.41 3.57 27.17
CA ILE A 13 -2.72 3.03 26.79
C ILE A 13 -3.13 1.91 27.75
N SER A 14 -2.22 1.02 28.11
CA SER A 14 -2.50 -0.07 29.06
C SER A 14 -2.89 0.45 30.44
N GLN A 15 -2.24 1.53 30.88
CA GLN A 15 -2.47 2.14 32.19
C GLN A 15 -3.83 2.87 32.25
N TYR A 16 -4.15 3.67 31.24
CA TYR A 16 -5.30 4.59 31.30
C TYR A 16 -6.53 4.09 30.53
N PHE A 17 -6.37 3.14 29.60
CA PHE A 17 -7.44 2.58 28.78
C PHE A 17 -7.46 1.04 28.84
N PRO A 18 -7.68 0.43 30.02
CA PRO A 18 -7.59 -1.02 30.21
C PRO A 18 -8.62 -1.83 29.40
N SER A 19 -9.65 -1.18 28.84
CA SER A 19 -10.60 -1.82 27.92
C SER A 19 -10.01 -2.12 26.54
N GLN A 20 -8.89 -1.49 26.16
CA GLN A 20 -8.20 -1.74 24.90
C GLN A 20 -7.39 -3.03 24.99
N LYS A 21 -7.86 -4.09 24.31
CA LYS A 21 -7.21 -5.42 24.35
C LYS A 21 -6.02 -5.53 23.40
N ASP A 22 -6.12 -4.93 22.21
CA ASP A 22 -5.05 -4.92 21.22
C ASP A 22 -4.50 -3.49 21.07
N LEU A 23 -3.41 -3.23 21.78
CA LEU A 23 -2.75 -1.93 21.81
C LEU A 23 -2.15 -1.55 20.45
N SER A 24 -1.72 -2.54 19.67
CA SER A 24 -1.14 -2.30 18.35
C SER A 24 -2.23 -1.88 17.36
N LYS A 25 -3.40 -2.53 17.41
CA LYS A 25 -4.58 -2.14 16.65
C LYS A 25 -5.12 -0.78 17.10
N CYS A 26 -5.12 -0.51 18.41
CA CYS A 26 -5.50 0.80 18.96
C CYS A 26 -4.66 1.94 18.36
N LEU A 27 -3.33 1.77 18.36
CA LEU A 27 -2.41 2.74 17.77
C LEU A 27 -2.59 2.87 16.26
N LEU A 28 -2.67 1.74 15.55
CA LEU A 28 -2.79 1.70 14.10
C LEU A 28 -4.08 2.37 13.60
N ASN A 29 -5.19 2.20 14.31
CA ASN A 29 -6.48 2.77 13.93
C ASN A 29 -6.66 4.20 14.47
N GLY A 30 -5.85 4.59 15.44
CA GLY A 30 -5.99 5.87 16.12
C GLY A 30 -7.30 5.96 16.92
N SER A 31 -7.67 4.86 17.60
CA SER A 31 -9.02 4.68 18.16
C SER A 31 -9.29 5.44 19.45
N LEU A 32 -8.27 6.10 20.03
CA LEU A 32 -8.47 7.00 21.16
C LEU A 32 -9.04 8.33 20.70
N LYS A 33 -9.81 8.98 21.58
CA LYS A 33 -10.30 10.33 21.36
C LYS A 33 -9.52 11.30 22.24
N LYS A 34 -9.39 12.54 21.76
CA LYS A 34 -8.67 13.59 22.49
C LYS A 34 -9.35 13.89 23.84
N GLU A 35 -10.67 13.89 23.83
CA GLU A 35 -11.49 14.17 25.02
C GLU A 35 -11.25 13.13 26.12
N ASP A 36 -10.98 11.87 25.74
CA ASP A 36 -10.70 10.79 26.69
C ASP A 36 -9.30 10.94 27.33
N ILE A 37 -8.36 11.59 26.64
CA ILE A 37 -7.02 11.91 27.15
C ILE A 37 -7.05 13.15 28.06
N ASP A 38 -7.88 14.14 27.71
CA ASP A 38 -8.00 15.41 28.43
C ASP A 38 -8.51 15.26 29.86
N VAL A 39 -9.27 14.20 30.16
CA VAL A 39 -9.79 13.91 31.50
C VAL A 39 -8.83 13.13 32.40
N ILE A 40 -7.67 12.68 31.90
CA ILE A 40 -6.69 11.93 32.70
C ILE A 40 -6.01 12.89 33.70
N PRO A 41 -6.16 12.66 35.02
CA PRO A 41 -5.52 13.50 36.04
C PRO A 41 -4.00 13.25 36.07
N ASP A 42 -3.24 14.29 36.39
CA ASP A 42 -1.79 14.23 36.68
C ASP A 42 -0.91 13.65 35.56
N LEU A 43 -1.39 13.65 34.31
CA LEU A 43 -0.59 13.24 33.15
C LEU A 43 0.50 14.27 32.85
N THR A 44 1.75 13.83 32.80
CA THR A 44 2.87 14.71 32.45
C THR A 44 2.69 15.26 31.03
N LEU A 45 3.24 16.46 30.76
CA LEU A 45 3.15 17.06 29.42
C LEU A 45 3.73 16.13 28.33
N GLY A 46 4.87 15.48 28.61
CA GLY A 46 5.49 14.55 27.66
C GLY A 46 4.66 13.29 27.42
N ASP A 47 4.07 12.70 28.47
CA ASP A 47 3.20 11.53 28.31
C ASP A 47 1.91 11.90 27.56
N ARG A 48 1.39 13.10 27.79
CA ARG A 48 0.25 13.63 27.05
C ARG A 48 0.57 13.75 25.57
N GLU A 49 1.70 14.36 25.20
CA GLU A 49 2.14 14.46 23.80
C GLU A 49 2.34 13.10 23.14
N ILE A 50 2.83 12.09 23.87
CA ILE A 50 2.98 10.72 23.36
C ILE A 50 1.62 10.06 23.16
N LEU A 51 0.70 10.20 24.12
CA LEU A 51 -0.62 9.58 24.09
C LEU A 51 -1.52 10.22 23.04
N GLU A 52 -1.40 11.53 22.80
CA GLU A 52 -2.11 12.22 21.71
C GLU A 52 -1.76 11.65 20.32
N LYS A 53 -0.57 11.05 20.14
CA LYS A 53 -0.23 10.37 18.88
C LYS A 53 -1.06 9.10 18.62
N ALA A 54 -1.78 8.57 19.62
CA ALA A 54 -2.74 7.48 19.48
C ALA A 54 -4.13 7.95 19.04
N VAL A 55 -4.34 9.26 18.92
CA VAL A 55 -5.55 9.84 18.31
C VAL A 55 -5.31 9.96 16.81
N LYS A 56 -6.28 9.52 15.98
CA LYS A 56 -6.18 9.67 14.53
C LYS A 56 -6.13 11.17 14.17
N ALA A 57 -5.04 11.59 13.55
CA ALA A 57 -4.89 12.97 13.07
C ALA A 57 -5.96 13.31 12.02
N LYS A 58 -6.44 14.56 12.03
CA LYS A 58 -7.26 15.09 10.93
C LYS A 58 -6.42 15.18 9.66
N TYR A 59 -7.06 15.00 8.51
CA TYR A 59 -6.38 15.24 7.24
C TYR A 59 -5.92 16.67 7.13
N GLY A 60 -4.69 16.82 6.62
CA GLY A 60 -4.20 18.10 6.15
C GLY A 60 -4.89 18.52 4.84
N PRO A 61 -4.46 19.66 4.28
CA PRO A 61 -4.91 20.12 2.98
C PRO A 61 -4.65 19.10 1.87
N VAL A 62 -5.56 19.03 0.88
CA VAL A 62 -5.47 18.10 -0.25
C VAL A 62 -4.21 18.35 -1.08
N GLU A 63 -3.74 19.59 -1.13
CA GLU A 63 -2.52 19.99 -1.85
C GLU A 63 -1.28 19.24 -1.35
N ASP A 64 -1.22 18.93 -0.05
CA ASP A 64 -0.11 18.17 0.53
C ASP A 64 -0.15 16.71 0.05
N ALA A 65 -1.35 16.13 -0.07
CA ALA A 65 -1.54 14.80 -0.63
C ALA A 65 -1.21 14.75 -2.13
N VAL A 66 -1.52 15.81 -2.88
CA VAL A 66 -1.16 15.95 -4.30
C VAL A 66 0.37 15.94 -4.48
N LEU A 67 1.10 16.70 -3.65
CA LEU A 67 2.57 16.72 -3.68
C LEU A 67 3.15 15.33 -3.38
N HIS A 68 2.62 14.65 -2.37
CA HIS A 68 3.06 13.30 -2.02
C HIS A 68 2.78 12.27 -3.12
N ALA A 69 1.57 12.28 -3.69
CA ALA A 69 1.18 11.39 -4.77
C ALA A 69 2.03 11.64 -6.03
N ARG A 70 2.29 12.91 -6.39
CA ARG A 70 3.15 13.27 -7.51
C ARG A 70 4.57 12.77 -7.32
N LEU A 71 5.12 12.95 -6.11
CA LEU A 71 6.48 12.51 -5.80
C LEU A 71 6.61 10.98 -5.88
N SER A 72 5.66 10.26 -5.29
CA SER A 72 5.62 8.79 -5.33
C SER A 72 5.44 8.24 -6.74
N ALA A 73 4.70 8.95 -7.60
CA ALA A 73 4.55 8.60 -9.01
C ALA A 73 5.86 8.79 -9.79
N LEU A 74 6.62 9.85 -9.52
CA LEU A 74 7.95 10.07 -10.12
C LEU A 74 8.99 9.04 -9.63
N ASP A 75 8.88 8.58 -8.38
CA ASP A 75 9.65 7.45 -7.87
C ASP A 75 9.35 6.16 -8.62
N LEU A 76 8.06 5.85 -8.81
CA LEU A 76 7.63 4.69 -9.59
C LEU A 76 8.15 4.79 -11.04
N ALA A 77 7.98 5.95 -11.67
CA ALA A 77 8.48 6.22 -13.01
C ALA A 77 9.99 5.98 -13.14
N SER A 78 10.78 6.40 -12.14
CA SER A 78 12.22 6.17 -12.10
C SER A 78 12.55 4.67 -12.05
N CYS A 79 11.83 3.90 -11.23
CA CYS A 79 12.03 2.45 -11.16
C CYS A 79 11.59 1.74 -12.46
N LEU A 80 10.48 2.16 -13.07
CA LEU A 80 10.02 1.62 -14.35
C LEU A 80 11.03 1.90 -15.47
N ALA A 81 11.58 3.12 -15.53
CA ALA A 81 12.63 3.46 -16.47
C ALA A 81 13.88 2.58 -16.27
N GLU A 82 14.32 2.35 -15.03
CA GLU A 82 15.44 1.43 -14.74
C GLU A 82 15.14 0.00 -15.23
N TRP A 83 13.98 -0.55 -14.85
CA TRP A 83 13.61 -1.93 -15.18
C TRP A 83 13.34 -2.17 -16.66
N SER A 84 12.85 -1.15 -17.37
CA SER A 84 12.57 -1.21 -18.81
C SER A 84 13.74 -0.77 -19.69
N ASN A 85 14.91 -0.47 -19.11
CA ASN A 85 16.05 0.12 -19.82
C ASN A 85 15.65 1.39 -20.60
N ASN A 86 14.97 2.31 -19.90
CA ASN A 86 14.35 3.54 -20.37
C ASN A 86 13.38 3.30 -21.56
N GLY A 87 12.58 2.25 -21.47
CA GLY A 87 11.46 2.00 -22.39
C GLY A 87 10.36 3.05 -22.26
N GLN A 88 9.35 2.97 -23.13
CA GLN A 88 8.15 3.81 -23.04
C GLN A 88 7.27 3.33 -21.89
N ASN A 89 7.07 4.19 -20.89
CA ASN A 89 6.19 3.90 -19.74
C ASN A 89 5.26 5.09 -19.49
N GLU A 90 4.08 4.83 -18.95
CA GLU A 90 3.10 5.83 -18.56
C GLU A 90 2.67 5.60 -17.11
N VAL A 91 2.74 6.64 -16.29
CA VAL A 91 2.26 6.62 -14.91
C VAL A 91 1.15 7.66 -14.76
N LEU A 92 -0.07 7.19 -14.51
CA LEU A 92 -1.25 8.04 -14.35
C LEU A 92 -1.61 8.17 -12.87
N VAL A 93 -1.85 9.39 -12.39
CA VAL A 93 -2.12 9.68 -10.98
C VAL A 93 -3.59 10.09 -10.79
N ASP A 94 -4.35 9.29 -10.04
CA ASP A 94 -5.77 9.56 -9.72
C ASP A 94 -5.89 10.55 -8.54
N TYR A 95 -5.71 11.84 -8.82
CA TYR A 95 -5.91 12.89 -7.82
C TYR A 95 -7.38 13.03 -7.38
N GLU A 96 -8.34 12.66 -8.24
CA GLU A 96 -9.75 12.76 -7.90
C GLU A 96 -10.14 11.79 -6.78
N SER A 97 -9.40 10.69 -6.60
CA SER A 97 -9.61 9.76 -5.49
C SER A 97 -9.36 10.37 -4.12
N LEU A 98 -8.56 11.44 -4.02
CA LEU A 98 -8.18 12.05 -2.74
C LEU A 98 -9.37 12.62 -1.96
N SER A 99 -10.47 12.98 -2.63
CA SER A 99 -11.70 13.46 -1.97
C SER A 99 -12.58 12.35 -1.40
N ASP A 100 -12.36 11.11 -1.82
CA ASP A 100 -13.28 9.99 -1.59
C ASP A 100 -12.65 8.86 -0.78
N VAL A 101 -11.35 8.92 -0.53
CA VAL A 101 -10.63 7.92 0.25
C VAL A 101 -10.54 8.37 1.69
N GLU A 102 -10.91 7.50 2.61
CA GLU A 102 -10.61 7.64 4.02
C GLU A 102 -9.54 6.61 4.40
N ASN A 103 -8.30 7.06 4.55
CA ASN A 103 -7.24 6.21 5.07
C ASN A 103 -7.60 5.72 6.48
N PRO A 104 -7.76 4.40 6.71
CA PRO A 104 -8.12 3.87 8.02
C PRO A 104 -6.94 3.86 8.99
N VAL A 105 -5.72 4.10 8.50
CA VAL A 105 -4.49 4.15 9.30
C VAL A 105 -4.33 5.51 9.99
N ASN A 106 -3.96 5.48 11.26
CA ASN A 106 -3.40 6.60 11.97
C ASN A 106 -2.02 6.95 11.38
N LEU A 107 -1.94 8.10 10.70
CA LEU A 107 -0.73 8.51 9.99
C LEU A 107 0.47 8.75 10.92
N HIS A 108 0.28 8.91 12.24
CA HIS A 108 1.40 8.91 13.19
C HIS A 108 2.16 7.58 13.23
N MET A 109 1.50 6.48 12.83
CA MET A 109 2.05 5.13 12.72
C MET A 109 2.56 4.81 11.31
N HIS A 110 2.33 5.70 10.34
CA HIS A 110 2.76 5.49 8.96
C HIS A 110 4.28 5.57 8.85
N HIS A 111 4.86 4.72 8.01
CA HIS A 111 6.27 4.78 7.67
C HIS A 111 6.46 5.78 6.51
N HIS A 112 7.54 6.57 6.52
CA HIS A 112 7.80 7.53 5.44
C HIS A 112 8.39 6.81 4.22
N GLU A 113 7.52 6.24 3.39
CA GLU A 113 7.85 5.42 2.22
C GLU A 113 8.54 6.18 1.09
N GLU A 114 8.40 7.51 1.04
CA GLU A 114 9.02 8.39 0.06
C GLU A 114 10.53 8.58 0.31
N LEU A 115 10.97 8.47 1.57
CA LEU A 115 12.33 8.82 1.99
C LEU A 115 13.41 7.83 1.51
N PRO A 116 13.20 6.50 1.50
CA PRO A 116 14.19 5.55 1.00
C PRO A 116 14.65 5.80 -0.46
N SER A 117 13.83 6.44 -1.28
CA SER A 117 14.15 6.77 -2.67
C SER A 117 14.89 8.11 -2.84
N ARG A 118 15.11 8.85 -1.75
CA ARG A 118 15.78 10.15 -1.77
C ARG A 118 17.30 10.05 -1.74
N SER A 119 17.96 11.17 -1.97
CA SER A 119 19.38 11.36 -1.66
C SER A 119 19.58 11.61 -0.16
N ALA A 120 20.80 11.37 0.33
CA ALA A 120 21.16 11.67 1.72
C ALA A 120 20.97 13.14 2.10
N GLN A 121 21.14 14.07 1.16
CA GLN A 121 20.90 15.50 1.39
C GLN A 121 19.41 15.79 1.59
N GLU A 122 18.56 15.23 0.73
CA GLU A 122 17.11 15.39 0.83
C GLU A 122 16.57 14.80 2.14
N VAL A 123 17.02 13.61 2.55
CA VAL A 123 16.62 13.02 3.84
C VAL A 123 17.06 13.90 5.03
N ARG A 124 18.28 14.45 5.00
CA ARG A 124 18.73 15.37 6.05
C ARG A 124 17.90 16.65 6.09
N ALA A 125 17.56 17.22 4.94
CA ALA A 125 16.70 18.40 4.86
C ALA A 125 15.32 18.12 5.44
N TYR A 126 14.72 16.98 5.07
CA TYR A 126 13.43 16.52 5.61
C TYR A 126 13.47 16.41 7.14
N ASN A 127 14.46 15.70 7.68
CA ASN A 127 14.62 15.52 9.13
C ASN A 127 14.87 16.84 9.86
N SER A 128 15.63 17.77 9.24
CA SER A 128 15.84 19.11 9.79
C SER A 128 14.53 19.86 9.94
N ILE A 129 13.63 19.79 8.94
CA ILE A 129 12.31 20.43 8.98
C ILE A 129 11.44 19.81 10.07
N LEU A 130 11.45 18.47 10.21
CA LEU A 130 10.69 17.79 11.26
C LEU A 130 11.17 18.13 12.68
N GLY A 131 12.46 18.37 12.86
CA GLY A 131 13.06 18.72 14.14
C GLY A 131 12.86 20.17 14.59
N GLU A 132 12.27 21.03 13.77
CA GLU A 132 12.00 22.42 14.15
C GLU A 132 10.88 22.50 15.19
N VAL A 133 11.14 23.25 16.28
CA VAL A 133 10.19 23.51 17.37
C VAL A 133 9.55 24.88 17.17
N GLY A 134 8.22 24.96 17.32
CA GLY A 134 7.55 26.23 17.67
C GLY A 134 6.67 26.91 16.61
N ASP A 135 6.51 26.36 15.40
CA ASP A 135 5.51 26.86 14.44
C ASP A 135 5.11 25.79 13.41
N SER A 136 3.91 25.22 13.56
CA SER A 136 3.39 24.19 12.65
C SER A 136 3.21 24.70 11.22
N ASP A 137 2.86 25.98 11.06
CA ASP A 137 2.52 26.55 9.76
C ASP A 137 3.79 26.80 8.95
N SER A 138 4.82 27.36 9.59
CA SER A 138 6.16 27.47 8.99
C SER A 138 6.74 26.11 8.60
N ARG A 139 6.55 25.08 9.44
CA ARG A 139 7.00 23.71 9.13
C ARG A 139 6.28 23.14 7.91
N ALA A 140 4.96 23.35 7.80
CA ALA A 140 4.19 22.90 6.63
C ALA A 140 4.67 23.57 5.34
N VAL A 141 4.94 24.88 5.36
CA VAL A 141 5.48 25.62 4.20
C VAL A 141 6.85 25.09 3.79
N LYS A 142 7.76 24.85 4.73
CA LYS A 142 9.07 24.27 4.44
C LYS A 142 8.96 22.86 3.88
N MET A 143 8.03 22.06 4.40
CA MET A 143 7.80 20.70 3.92
C MET A 143 7.29 20.70 2.47
N ARG A 144 6.35 21.59 2.12
CA ARG A 144 5.92 21.80 0.72
C ARG A 144 7.09 22.17 -0.19
N GLY A 145 7.94 23.11 0.26
CA GLY A 145 9.14 23.48 -0.48
C GLY A 145 10.13 22.31 -0.68
N TRP A 146 10.24 21.42 0.30
CA TRP A 146 11.02 20.18 0.17
C TRP A 146 10.44 19.24 -0.90
N TYR A 147 9.12 19.03 -0.90
CA TYR A 147 8.43 18.24 -1.93
C TYR A 147 8.65 18.84 -3.33
N ASP A 148 8.43 20.14 -3.50
CA ASP A 148 8.61 20.83 -4.78
C ASP A 148 10.04 20.70 -5.31
N MET A 149 11.03 20.86 -4.44
CA MET A 149 12.44 20.70 -4.80
C MET A 149 12.71 19.27 -5.30
N CYS A 150 12.23 18.26 -4.57
CA CYS A 150 12.42 16.86 -4.95
C CYS A 150 11.71 16.51 -6.26
N ILE A 151 10.47 16.99 -6.45
CA ILE A 151 9.69 16.81 -7.69
C ILE A 151 10.46 17.40 -8.88
N ARG A 152 10.87 18.66 -8.78
CA ARG A 152 11.62 19.34 -9.86
C ARG A 152 12.93 18.63 -10.20
N ARG A 153 13.63 18.07 -9.20
CA ARG A 153 14.85 17.29 -9.45
C ARG A 153 14.55 16.06 -10.31
N LEU A 154 13.49 15.32 -9.99
CA LEU A 154 13.11 14.11 -10.73
C LEU A 154 12.57 14.44 -12.13
N GLU A 155 11.79 15.50 -12.29
CA GLU A 155 11.28 15.93 -13.60
C GLU A 155 12.39 16.37 -14.55
N ASN A 156 13.51 16.87 -14.02
CA ASN A 156 14.69 17.24 -14.81
C ASN A 156 15.66 16.06 -15.05
N ASN A 157 15.34 14.85 -14.59
CA ASN A 157 16.20 13.68 -14.77
C ASN A 157 16.08 13.13 -16.19
N THR A 158 17.15 13.19 -16.97
CA THR A 158 17.16 12.70 -18.36
C THR A 158 17.10 11.17 -18.46
N CYS A 159 17.41 10.44 -17.39
CA CYS A 159 17.35 8.98 -17.38
C CYS A 159 15.91 8.41 -17.46
N THR A 160 14.90 9.26 -17.28
CA THR A 160 13.47 8.88 -17.33
C THR A 160 12.75 9.53 -18.52
N SER A 161 13.49 9.97 -19.55
CA SER A 161 12.95 10.78 -20.66
C SER A 161 11.80 10.12 -21.43
N ASN A 162 11.71 8.79 -21.42
CA ASN A 162 10.67 8.02 -22.11
C ASN A 162 9.52 7.59 -21.18
N THR A 163 9.55 8.01 -19.92
CA THR A 163 8.49 7.72 -18.95
C THR A 163 7.72 8.99 -18.63
N THR A 164 6.40 8.97 -18.85
CA THR A 164 5.53 10.11 -18.52
C THR A 164 4.88 9.91 -17.15
N VAL A 165 4.69 11.02 -16.43
CA VAL A 165 3.88 11.06 -15.22
C VAL A 165 2.82 12.13 -15.40
N GLU A 166 1.55 11.74 -15.42
CA GLU A 166 0.44 12.63 -15.76
C GLU A 166 -0.75 12.42 -14.82
N PRO A 167 -1.62 13.42 -14.64
CA PRO A 167 -2.92 13.20 -14.01
C PRO A 167 -3.73 12.16 -14.79
N LEU A 168 -4.40 11.26 -14.07
CA LEU A 168 -5.35 10.34 -14.68
C LEU A 168 -6.55 11.13 -15.22
N VAL A 169 -6.73 11.12 -16.54
CA VAL A 169 -7.96 11.61 -17.18
C VAL A 169 -8.87 10.43 -17.47
N LEU A 170 -9.90 10.24 -16.62
CA LEU A 170 -10.78 9.08 -16.68
C LEU A 170 -11.38 8.84 -18.08
N GLY A 171 -11.79 9.90 -18.78
CA GLY A 171 -12.36 9.78 -20.13
C GLY A 171 -11.40 9.19 -21.16
N ASN A 172 -10.10 9.51 -21.05
CA ASN A 172 -9.07 8.95 -21.94
C ASN A 172 -8.88 7.46 -21.64
N LEU A 173 -8.76 7.09 -20.36
CA LEU A 173 -8.63 5.70 -19.95
C LEU A 173 -9.85 4.86 -20.36
N VAL A 174 -11.07 5.37 -20.17
CA VAL A 174 -12.31 4.72 -20.62
C VAL A 174 -12.29 4.50 -22.14
N SER A 175 -11.87 5.51 -22.92
CA SER A 175 -11.76 5.40 -24.37
C SER A 175 -10.73 4.35 -24.80
N GLN A 176 -9.59 4.27 -24.10
CA GLN A 176 -8.59 3.23 -24.34
C GLN A 176 -9.15 1.83 -24.05
N ILE A 177 -9.87 1.65 -22.93
CA ILE A 177 -10.54 0.37 -22.59
C ILE A 177 -11.57 -0.01 -23.67
N GLN A 178 -12.35 0.96 -24.16
CA GLN A 178 -13.34 0.77 -25.24
C GLN A 178 -12.72 0.46 -26.61
N ASN A 179 -11.44 0.74 -26.83
CA ASN A 179 -10.75 0.42 -28.07
C ASN A 179 -9.89 -0.84 -27.96
N ALA A 180 -9.56 -1.25 -26.73
CA ALA A 180 -8.83 -2.49 -26.48
C ALA A 180 -9.69 -3.73 -26.74
N LYS A 181 -9.03 -4.82 -27.21
CA LYS A 181 -9.67 -6.14 -27.37
C LYS A 181 -10.08 -6.75 -26.03
N SER A 182 -9.22 -6.60 -25.03
CA SER A 182 -9.43 -7.01 -23.65
C SER A 182 -8.45 -6.23 -22.78
N VAL A 183 -8.85 -5.92 -21.54
CA VAL A 183 -8.00 -5.28 -20.54
C VAL A 183 -7.85 -6.22 -19.37
N ARG A 184 -6.63 -6.38 -18.85
CA ARG A 184 -6.38 -7.08 -17.60
C ARG A 184 -6.04 -6.05 -16.54
N PHE A 185 -6.76 -6.08 -15.43
CA PHE A 185 -6.59 -5.16 -14.33
C PHE A 185 -6.05 -5.92 -13.12
N PHE A 186 -4.94 -5.43 -12.57
CA PHE A 186 -4.38 -5.90 -11.31
C PHE A 186 -4.46 -4.75 -10.30
N GLY A 187 -4.94 -5.02 -9.09
CA GLY A 187 -5.00 -3.99 -8.06
C GLY A 187 -5.88 -4.37 -6.89
N GLY A 188 -6.42 -3.37 -6.21
CA GLY A 188 -7.29 -3.61 -5.06
C GLY A 188 -7.55 -2.36 -4.24
N SER A 189 -6.62 -1.39 -4.25
CA SER A 189 -6.72 -0.17 -3.43
C SER A 189 -8.01 0.61 -3.70
N SER A 190 -8.83 0.79 -2.65
CA SER A 190 -10.12 1.52 -2.59
C SER A 190 -11.25 1.05 -3.53
N LEU A 191 -10.96 0.30 -4.59
CA LEU A 191 -11.91 -0.12 -5.64
C LEU A 191 -12.64 1.04 -6.36
N ARG A 192 -12.30 2.31 -6.08
CA ARG A 192 -12.97 3.48 -6.69
C ARG A 192 -12.89 3.45 -8.21
N ILE A 193 -11.71 3.17 -8.78
CA ILE A 193 -11.53 3.16 -10.24
C ILE A 193 -12.37 2.07 -10.92
N LEU A 194 -12.57 0.92 -10.26
CA LEU A 194 -13.42 -0.16 -10.77
C LEU A 194 -14.90 0.25 -10.74
N ARG A 195 -15.34 0.96 -9.70
CA ARG A 195 -16.68 1.58 -9.68
C ARG A 195 -16.85 2.54 -10.87
N GLN A 196 -15.84 3.36 -11.19
CA GLN A 196 -15.90 4.25 -12.35
C GLN A 196 -16.01 3.46 -13.66
N PHE A 197 -15.33 2.33 -13.81
CA PHE A 197 -15.47 1.47 -15.00
C PHE A 197 -16.88 0.89 -15.15
N LEU A 198 -17.50 0.48 -14.04
CA LEU A 198 -18.88 0.01 -14.01
C LEU A 198 -19.86 1.14 -14.37
N ASP A 199 -19.70 2.32 -13.78
CA ASP A 199 -20.57 3.48 -14.01
C ASP A 199 -20.43 4.05 -15.44
N ARG A 200 -19.30 3.79 -16.10
CA ARG A 200 -19.03 4.15 -17.51
C ARG A 200 -19.34 3.02 -18.50
N GLY A 201 -19.83 1.87 -18.03
CA GLY A 201 -20.25 0.75 -18.88
C GLY A 201 -19.12 0.06 -19.63
N VAL A 202 -17.89 0.08 -19.10
CA VAL A 202 -16.73 -0.59 -19.72
C VAL A 202 -16.25 -1.83 -18.96
N GLY A 203 -16.91 -2.18 -17.85
CA GLY A 203 -16.56 -3.34 -17.02
C GLY A 203 -16.45 -4.65 -17.81
N ASN A 204 -17.35 -4.86 -18.78
CA ASN A 204 -17.40 -6.07 -19.62
C ASN A 204 -16.17 -6.30 -20.53
N ARG A 205 -15.20 -5.38 -20.53
CA ARG A 205 -13.90 -5.53 -21.22
C ARG A 205 -12.73 -5.74 -20.28
N VAL A 206 -12.96 -5.64 -18.98
CA VAL A 206 -11.93 -5.67 -17.95
C VAL A 206 -11.98 -6.99 -17.20
N ARG A 207 -10.85 -7.70 -17.19
CA ARG A 207 -10.60 -8.90 -16.39
C ARG A 207 -9.85 -8.51 -15.13
N CYS A 208 -10.52 -8.58 -13.99
CA CYS A 208 -10.01 -8.09 -12.72
C CYS A 208 -9.37 -9.21 -11.90
N HIS A 209 -8.18 -8.96 -11.35
CA HIS A 209 -7.50 -9.81 -10.38
C HIS A 209 -7.10 -8.96 -9.18
N LEU A 210 -7.79 -9.16 -8.04
CA LEU A 210 -7.80 -8.18 -6.96
C LEU A 210 -7.30 -8.73 -5.63
N GLN A 211 -6.42 -8.00 -4.96
CA GLN A 211 -6.13 -8.21 -3.54
C GLN A 211 -7.25 -7.54 -2.73
N VAL A 212 -8.23 -8.30 -2.24
CA VAL A 212 -9.37 -7.74 -1.50
C VAL A 212 -10.02 -8.77 -0.58
N GLY A 213 -10.53 -8.30 0.55
CA GLY A 213 -11.32 -9.10 1.48
C GLY A 213 -10.50 -10.14 2.25
N THR A 214 -11.20 -10.87 3.11
CA THR A 214 -10.63 -11.94 3.94
C THR A 214 -11.71 -12.95 4.26
N CYS A 215 -11.35 -14.24 4.33
CA CYS A 215 -12.20 -15.28 4.91
C CYS A 215 -11.96 -15.44 6.42
N ASP A 216 -10.92 -14.79 6.95
CA ASP A 216 -10.54 -14.82 8.35
C ASP A 216 -10.64 -13.41 8.94
N ILE A 217 -11.64 -13.18 9.79
CA ILE A 217 -11.86 -11.89 10.45
C ILE A 217 -10.73 -11.54 11.43
N SER A 218 -10.01 -12.54 11.97
CA SER A 218 -8.89 -12.30 12.87
C SER A 218 -7.69 -11.67 12.15
N ALA A 219 -7.60 -11.85 10.82
CA ALA A 219 -6.59 -11.21 9.98
C ALA A 219 -6.88 -9.72 9.70
N ASN A 220 -8.08 -9.21 10.03
CA ASN A 220 -8.42 -7.81 9.81
C ASN A 220 -7.78 -6.88 10.86
N ARG A 221 -6.86 -6.05 10.38
CA ARG A 221 -6.29 -4.94 11.17
C ARG A 221 -7.30 -3.81 11.42
N PHE A 222 -8.30 -3.64 10.55
CA PHE A 222 -9.37 -2.64 10.67
C PHE A 222 -10.74 -3.33 10.88
N SER A 223 -11.85 -2.58 10.81
CA SER A 223 -13.19 -3.18 10.80
C SER A 223 -13.38 -4.05 9.55
N ASP A 224 -12.97 -3.52 8.41
CA ASP A 224 -12.90 -4.21 7.13
C ASP A 224 -11.46 -4.58 6.78
N GLN A 225 -11.29 -5.38 5.73
CA GLN A 225 -9.99 -5.54 5.09
C GLN A 225 -9.51 -4.17 4.55
N PHE A 226 -8.21 -3.89 4.60
CA PHE A 226 -7.65 -2.56 4.32
C PHE A 226 -8.16 -1.92 3.01
N ASN A 227 -8.16 -2.65 1.90
CA ASN A 227 -8.60 -2.12 0.61
C ASN A 227 -10.10 -1.80 0.56
N ILE A 228 -10.92 -2.55 1.30
CA ILE A 228 -12.35 -2.26 1.51
C ILE A 228 -12.50 -1.03 2.42
N ALA A 229 -11.72 -0.95 3.51
CA ALA A 229 -11.78 0.13 4.47
C ALA A 229 -11.44 1.50 3.88
N LEU A 230 -10.59 1.55 2.84
CA LEU A 230 -10.24 2.80 2.14
C LEU A 230 -11.45 3.48 1.48
N ASN A 231 -12.43 2.69 0.99
CA ASN A 231 -13.68 3.20 0.42
C ASN A 231 -14.76 2.10 0.42
N GLN A 232 -15.44 1.95 1.56
CA GLN A 232 -16.42 0.88 1.77
C GLN A 232 -17.59 0.96 0.78
N GLN A 233 -18.00 2.17 0.38
CA GLN A 233 -19.08 2.36 -0.58
C GLN A 233 -18.71 1.85 -1.97
N ALA A 234 -17.52 2.19 -2.47
CA ALA A 234 -17.02 1.67 -3.73
C ALA A 234 -16.87 0.15 -3.68
N ALA A 235 -16.38 -0.40 -2.57
CA ALA A 235 -16.27 -1.84 -2.38
C ALA A 235 -17.64 -2.55 -2.48
N LYS A 236 -18.68 -2.06 -1.77
CA LYS A 236 -20.03 -2.63 -1.85
C LYS A 236 -20.58 -2.64 -3.28
N ILE A 237 -20.41 -1.55 -4.02
CA ILE A 237 -20.88 -1.42 -5.41
C ILE A 237 -20.13 -2.38 -6.33
N VAL A 238 -18.80 -2.37 -6.28
CA VAL A 238 -17.96 -3.19 -7.18
C VAL A 238 -18.19 -4.67 -6.93
N LEU A 239 -18.24 -5.08 -5.67
CA LEU A 239 -18.40 -6.47 -5.30
C LEU A 239 -19.82 -7.00 -5.62
N SER A 240 -20.88 -6.20 -5.39
CA SER A 240 -22.25 -6.60 -5.76
C SER A 240 -22.43 -6.69 -7.28
N ARG A 241 -21.71 -5.87 -8.04
CA ARG A 241 -21.75 -5.81 -9.52
C ARG A 241 -20.60 -6.57 -10.20
N HIS A 242 -19.89 -7.45 -9.48
CA HIS A 242 -18.73 -8.19 -9.99
C HIS A 242 -18.97 -8.89 -11.34
N ALA A 243 -20.19 -9.40 -11.58
CA ALA A 243 -20.56 -10.12 -12.79
C ALA A 243 -20.68 -9.23 -14.04
N GLU A 244 -20.65 -7.90 -13.89
CA GLU A 244 -20.59 -6.97 -15.02
C GLU A 244 -19.18 -6.86 -15.62
N PHE A 245 -18.16 -7.39 -14.93
CA PHE A 245 -16.81 -7.50 -15.46
C PHE A 245 -16.65 -8.72 -16.38
N ALA A 246 -15.68 -8.66 -17.30
CA ALA A 246 -15.37 -9.80 -18.17
C ALA A 246 -14.88 -11.01 -17.38
N GLU A 247 -14.11 -10.75 -16.32
CA GLU A 247 -13.67 -11.70 -15.31
C GLU A 247 -13.47 -10.93 -14.01
N PHE A 248 -13.77 -11.55 -12.87
CA PHE A 248 -13.57 -10.93 -11.56
C PHE A 248 -13.11 -11.97 -10.55
N THR A 249 -11.81 -11.98 -10.28
CA THR A 249 -11.17 -12.94 -9.38
C THR A 249 -10.51 -12.19 -8.23
N VAL A 250 -10.69 -12.70 -7.00
CA VAL A 250 -10.10 -12.11 -5.79
C VAL A 250 -9.01 -12.99 -5.20
N VAL A 251 -8.05 -12.38 -4.52
CA VAL A 251 -7.02 -13.05 -3.72
C VAL A 251 -7.13 -12.49 -2.30
N PRO A 252 -7.80 -13.21 -1.40
CA PRO A 252 -8.05 -12.74 -0.04
C PRO A 252 -6.77 -12.53 0.77
N SER A 253 -6.90 -11.78 1.87
CA SER A 253 -5.78 -11.38 2.72
C SER A 253 -5.06 -12.57 3.34
N HIS A 254 -5.79 -13.59 3.80
CA HIS A 254 -5.18 -14.80 4.37
C HIS A 254 -4.33 -15.54 3.33
N THR A 255 -4.77 -15.61 2.07
CA THR A 255 -4.00 -16.19 0.96
C THR A 255 -2.71 -15.41 0.72
N VAL A 256 -2.78 -14.09 0.53
CA VAL A 256 -1.59 -13.32 0.17
C VAL A 256 -0.60 -13.15 1.32
N GLN A 257 -1.06 -13.27 2.57
CA GLN A 257 -0.20 -13.26 3.76
C GLN A 257 0.48 -14.62 3.99
N SER A 258 -0.06 -15.69 3.44
CA SER A 258 0.50 -17.04 3.58
C SER A 258 1.72 -17.32 2.70
N ILE A 259 2.04 -16.42 1.76
CA ILE A 259 3.18 -16.57 0.86
C ILE A 259 4.25 -15.56 1.24
N GLU A 260 5.43 -16.06 1.60
CA GLU A 260 6.58 -15.23 1.91
C GLU A 260 7.70 -15.43 0.88
N TYR A 261 8.33 -14.33 0.49
CA TYR A 261 9.39 -14.32 -0.52
C TYR A 261 10.72 -14.01 0.15
N SER A 262 11.77 -14.73 -0.23
CA SER A 262 13.14 -14.39 0.14
C SER A 262 13.44 -12.93 -0.23
N ALA A 263 13.88 -12.14 0.76
CA ALA A 263 14.29 -10.76 0.55
C ALA A 263 15.40 -10.65 -0.49
N LEU A 264 16.37 -11.57 -0.43
CA LEU A 264 17.46 -11.66 -1.40
C LEU A 264 16.94 -12.03 -2.80
N GLY A 265 15.97 -12.94 -2.90
CA GLY A 265 15.29 -13.27 -4.15
C GLY A 265 14.60 -12.04 -4.78
N LEU A 266 13.85 -11.28 -3.98
CA LEU A 266 13.18 -10.06 -4.43
C LEU A 266 14.18 -8.97 -4.85
N LYS A 267 15.28 -8.78 -4.10
CA LYS A 267 16.37 -7.88 -4.49
C LYS A 267 16.95 -8.27 -5.86
N HIS A 268 17.21 -9.54 -6.09
CA HIS A 268 17.72 -10.00 -7.38
C HIS A 268 16.75 -9.75 -8.53
N ALA A 269 15.45 -9.91 -8.30
CA ALA A 269 14.44 -9.68 -9.33
C ALA A 269 14.16 -8.19 -9.58
N GLY A 270 14.07 -7.38 -8.53
CA GLY A 270 13.64 -5.98 -8.60
C GLY A 270 14.74 -4.92 -8.43
N GLY A 271 15.99 -5.33 -8.26
CA GLY A 271 17.15 -4.44 -8.18
C GLY A 271 17.14 -3.49 -6.96
N GLN A 272 17.82 -2.35 -7.11
CA GLN A 272 18.05 -1.41 -6.01
C GLN A 272 16.75 -0.73 -5.54
N CYS A 273 15.82 -0.44 -6.47
CA CYS A 273 14.51 0.12 -6.12
C CYS A 273 13.74 -0.81 -5.17
N MET A 274 13.71 -2.12 -5.46
CA MET A 274 13.07 -3.10 -4.60
C MET A 274 13.77 -3.23 -3.24
N GLU A 275 15.11 -3.24 -3.23
CA GLU A 275 15.89 -3.30 -1.98
C GLU A 275 15.56 -2.14 -1.04
N LYS A 276 15.55 -0.89 -1.55
CA LYS A 276 15.24 0.29 -0.74
C LYS A 276 13.83 0.24 -0.16
N ARG A 277 12.85 -0.20 -0.95
CA ARG A 277 11.45 -0.36 -0.49
C ARG A 277 11.32 -1.41 0.60
N ILE A 278 11.95 -2.57 0.44
CA ILE A 278 11.96 -3.64 1.47
C ILE A 278 12.64 -3.14 2.76
N LEU A 279 13.80 -2.49 2.66
CA LEU A 279 14.52 -2.00 3.82
C LEU A 279 13.71 -0.94 4.60
N GLY A 280 13.03 -0.04 3.90
CA GLY A 280 12.16 0.96 4.52
C GLY A 280 10.88 0.34 5.09
N PHE A 281 10.09 -0.31 4.25
CA PHE A 281 8.75 -0.76 4.60
C PHE A 281 8.74 -2.01 5.48
N ASN A 282 9.49 -3.05 5.11
CA ASN A 282 9.47 -4.33 5.80
C ASN A 282 10.49 -4.42 6.95
N CYS A 283 11.68 -3.82 6.79
CA CYS A 283 12.73 -3.85 7.81
C CYS A 283 12.72 -2.63 8.74
N HIS A 284 11.86 -1.64 8.49
CA HIS A 284 11.76 -0.39 9.25
C HIS A 284 13.11 0.30 9.48
N GLN A 285 14.00 0.25 8.47
CA GLN A 285 15.30 0.90 8.57
C GLN A 285 15.17 2.41 8.40
N GLU A 286 15.98 3.14 9.16
CA GLU A 286 16.03 4.60 9.05
C GLU A 286 16.44 5.00 7.63
N PRO A 287 15.72 5.93 6.98
CA PRO A 287 16.01 6.32 5.61
C PRO A 287 17.45 6.77 5.39
N VAL A 288 18.07 7.44 6.37
CA VAL A 288 19.48 7.87 6.27
C VAL A 288 20.43 6.69 6.14
N LYS A 289 20.20 5.59 6.87
CA LYS A 289 21.02 4.37 6.80
C LYS A 289 20.89 3.70 5.42
N ILE A 290 19.68 3.69 4.86
CA ILE A 290 19.40 3.16 3.53
C ILE A 290 20.12 3.98 2.46
N VAL A 291 19.91 5.30 2.41
CA VAL A 291 20.44 6.17 1.33
C VAL A 291 21.95 6.38 1.40
N THR A 292 22.58 6.06 2.53
CA THR A 292 24.04 6.06 2.71
C THR A 292 24.66 4.67 2.65
N ASN A 293 23.89 3.64 2.27
CA ASN A 293 24.32 2.24 2.12
C ASN A 293 24.95 1.64 3.40
N GLN A 294 24.51 2.07 4.58
CA GLN A 294 24.93 1.46 5.85
C GLN A 294 24.20 0.13 6.14
N VAL A 295 23.08 -0.09 5.46
CA VAL A 295 22.28 -1.31 5.52
C VAL A 295 22.00 -1.81 4.11
N SER A 296 21.96 -3.13 3.93
CA SER A 296 21.61 -3.80 2.69
C SER A 296 20.90 -5.12 2.97
N ILE A 297 20.15 -5.62 1.99
CA ILE A 297 19.52 -6.94 2.13
C ILE A 297 20.59 -8.03 2.21
N GLU A 298 21.62 -7.97 1.37
CA GLU A 298 22.72 -8.97 1.37
C GLU A 298 23.50 -9.00 2.69
N GLY A 299 23.64 -7.85 3.36
CA GLY A 299 24.38 -7.74 4.61
C GLY A 299 23.59 -8.23 5.82
N GLN A 300 22.45 -7.58 6.11
CA GLN A 300 21.74 -7.76 7.39
C GLN A 300 20.43 -8.55 7.27
N TYR A 301 19.92 -8.78 6.07
CA TYR A 301 18.57 -9.33 5.86
C TYR A 301 18.52 -10.47 4.83
N SER A 302 19.64 -11.14 4.59
CA SER A 302 19.76 -12.16 3.54
C SER A 302 18.95 -13.42 3.83
N ASP A 303 18.69 -13.69 5.11
CA ASP A 303 17.88 -14.81 5.63
C ASP A 303 16.39 -14.47 5.76
N LYS A 304 15.98 -13.23 5.47
CA LYS A 304 14.61 -12.78 5.72
C LYS A 304 13.65 -13.15 4.59
N PHE A 305 12.41 -13.38 5.01
CA PHE A 305 11.27 -13.63 4.15
C PHE A 305 10.17 -12.62 4.47
N PHE A 306 9.47 -12.16 3.45
CA PHE A 306 8.41 -11.16 3.59
C PHE A 306 7.20 -11.53 2.77
N SER A 307 6.01 -11.37 3.35
CA SER A 307 4.75 -11.39 2.61
C SER A 307 4.67 -10.16 1.70
N MET A 308 4.27 -10.34 0.44
CA MET A 308 4.10 -9.26 -0.54
C MET A 308 2.70 -9.30 -1.15
N PRO A 309 1.67 -8.74 -0.46
CA PRO A 309 0.27 -8.94 -0.81
C PRO A 309 -0.08 -8.67 -2.28
N ASP A 310 0.32 -7.50 -2.77
CA ASP A 310 0.02 -7.08 -4.15
C ASP A 310 0.77 -7.92 -5.18
N LEU A 311 2.04 -8.26 -4.91
CA LEU A 311 2.83 -9.14 -5.76
C LEU A 311 2.21 -10.53 -5.82
N THR A 312 1.80 -11.10 -4.68
CA THR A 312 1.14 -12.40 -4.63
C THR A 312 -0.15 -12.40 -5.42
N SER A 313 -0.98 -11.36 -5.28
CA SER A 313 -2.21 -11.22 -6.07
C SER A 313 -1.93 -11.23 -7.57
N ILE A 314 -0.91 -10.49 -8.02
CA ILE A 314 -0.48 -10.46 -9.43
C ILE A 314 -0.01 -11.84 -9.88
N LEU A 315 0.87 -12.49 -9.11
CA LEU A 315 1.45 -13.78 -9.47
C LEU A 315 0.45 -14.93 -9.46
N CYS A 316 -0.56 -14.91 -8.58
CA CYS A 316 -1.66 -15.88 -8.61
C CYS A 316 -2.43 -15.81 -9.93
N ALA A 317 -2.59 -14.62 -10.50
CA ALA A 317 -3.27 -14.44 -11.77
C ALA A 317 -2.39 -14.73 -13.01
N LEU A 318 -1.08 -14.49 -12.92
CA LEU A 318 -0.15 -14.74 -14.03
C LEU A 318 0.32 -16.19 -14.08
N VAL A 319 0.75 -16.75 -12.94
CA VAL A 319 1.40 -18.06 -12.82
C VAL A 319 0.79 -18.89 -11.67
N PRO A 320 -0.53 -19.17 -11.69
CA PRO A 320 -1.24 -19.81 -10.57
C PRO A 320 -0.61 -21.13 -10.12
N GLY A 321 -0.12 -21.94 -11.07
CA GLY A 321 0.53 -23.22 -10.79
C GLY A 321 1.80 -23.09 -9.94
N ASN A 322 2.61 -22.05 -10.19
CA ASN A 322 3.85 -21.82 -9.44
C ASN A 322 3.55 -21.34 -8.01
N MET A 323 2.42 -20.65 -7.82
CA MET A 323 1.99 -20.16 -6.51
C MET A 323 1.38 -21.26 -5.64
N GLY A 324 0.94 -22.38 -6.22
CA GLY A 324 0.25 -23.45 -5.50
C GLY A 324 -1.16 -23.05 -5.06
N ALA A 325 -1.69 -21.97 -5.64
CA ALA A 325 -3.02 -21.47 -5.35
C ALA A 325 -4.08 -22.36 -6.00
N LYS A 326 -5.13 -22.66 -5.25
CA LYS A 326 -6.31 -23.40 -5.71
C LYS A 326 -7.42 -22.42 -6.04
N GLN A 327 -8.21 -22.75 -7.06
CA GLN A 327 -9.41 -22.01 -7.37
C GLN A 327 -10.52 -22.40 -6.39
N GLY A 328 -11.21 -21.40 -5.87
CA GLY A 328 -12.40 -21.53 -5.04
C GLY A 328 -13.42 -20.44 -5.37
N HIS A 329 -14.49 -20.37 -4.59
CA HIS A 329 -15.44 -19.26 -4.68
C HIS A 329 -15.76 -18.72 -3.29
N ILE A 330 -16.18 -17.46 -3.25
CA ILE A 330 -16.69 -16.81 -2.05
C ILE A 330 -18.04 -16.17 -2.30
N LYS A 331 -18.84 -16.08 -1.24
CA LYS A 331 -19.94 -15.13 -1.12
C LYS A 331 -19.54 -14.03 -0.15
N ILE A 332 -20.24 -12.91 -0.25
CA ILE A 332 -20.03 -11.78 0.65
C ILE A 332 -21.15 -11.80 1.68
N ASP A 333 -20.75 -11.78 2.94
CA ASP A 333 -21.63 -11.66 4.08
C ASP A 333 -21.44 -10.27 4.70
N GLU A 334 -22.46 -9.42 4.58
CA GLU A 334 -22.49 -8.10 5.19
C GLU A 334 -23.00 -8.24 6.62
N GLN A 335 -22.11 -7.99 7.59
CA GLN A 335 -22.45 -8.02 9.00
C GLN A 335 -23.36 -6.84 9.38
N GLU A 336 -24.07 -6.92 10.51
CA GLU A 336 -24.90 -5.80 11.02
C GLU A 336 -24.10 -4.49 11.19
N SER A 337 -22.79 -4.58 11.43
CA SER A 337 -21.88 -3.43 11.51
C SER A 337 -21.57 -2.78 10.14
N GLY A 338 -22.06 -3.35 9.04
CA GLY A 338 -21.73 -2.97 7.66
C GLY A 338 -20.40 -3.54 7.15
N THR A 339 -19.69 -4.33 7.98
CA THR A 339 -18.43 -4.99 7.63
C THR A 339 -18.65 -6.07 6.58
N LEU A 340 -17.78 -6.13 5.58
CA LEU A 340 -17.83 -7.13 4.52
C LEU A 340 -16.89 -8.31 4.82
N LEU A 341 -17.45 -9.48 5.06
CA LEU A 341 -16.71 -10.72 5.25
C LEU A 341 -16.86 -11.65 4.04
N PHE A 342 -15.78 -12.35 3.67
CA PHE A 342 -15.87 -13.38 2.64
C PHE A 342 -16.15 -14.73 3.29
N VAL A 343 -17.11 -15.46 2.74
CA VAL A 343 -17.47 -16.81 3.19
C VAL A 343 -17.18 -17.78 2.05
N PRO A 344 -16.30 -18.78 2.27
CA PRO A 344 -16.06 -19.83 1.29
C PRO A 344 -17.35 -20.50 0.82
N SER A 345 -17.47 -20.72 -0.49
CA SER A 345 -18.68 -21.20 -1.14
C SER A 345 -18.34 -22.02 -2.39
N HIS A 346 -19.30 -22.81 -2.88
CA HIS A 346 -19.18 -23.51 -4.16
C HIS A 346 -19.56 -22.63 -5.36
N GLU A 347 -20.16 -21.47 -5.11
CA GLU A 347 -20.60 -20.49 -6.10
C GLU A 347 -20.29 -19.06 -5.62
N GLY A 348 -20.34 -18.08 -6.52
CA GLY A 348 -20.12 -16.66 -6.21
C GLY A 348 -18.88 -16.11 -6.91
N ILE A 349 -18.14 -15.25 -6.23
CA ILE A 349 -16.93 -14.62 -6.78
C ILE A 349 -15.80 -15.65 -6.80
N PRO A 350 -15.15 -15.92 -7.95
CA PRO A 350 -13.93 -16.72 -8.02
C PRO A 350 -12.83 -16.17 -7.11
N MET A 351 -12.13 -17.05 -6.41
CA MET A 351 -10.96 -16.69 -5.61
C MET A 351 -9.77 -17.61 -5.85
N PHE A 352 -8.57 -17.08 -5.61
CA PHE A 352 -7.37 -17.87 -5.37
C PHE A 352 -7.16 -18.05 -3.87
N ASP A 353 -7.08 -19.32 -3.45
CA ASP A 353 -6.87 -19.72 -2.06
C ASP A 353 -5.60 -20.57 -1.93
N LEU A 354 -5.03 -20.63 -0.73
CA LEU A 354 -3.82 -21.41 -0.45
C LEU A 354 -3.99 -22.20 0.85
N ASP A 355 -3.59 -23.48 0.80
CA ASP A 355 -3.53 -24.32 2.00
C ASP A 355 -2.20 -24.12 2.73
N GLY A 356 -2.23 -23.49 3.90
CA GLY A 356 -1.06 -23.34 4.79
C GLY A 356 -0.13 -22.20 4.40
N VAL A 357 1.08 -22.18 4.97
CA VAL A 357 2.09 -21.13 4.72
C VAL A 357 3.16 -21.67 3.80
N ARG A 358 3.59 -20.86 2.82
CA ARG A 358 4.62 -21.21 1.84
C ARG A 358 5.73 -20.16 1.80
N GLN A 359 6.96 -20.61 1.92
CA GLN A 359 8.15 -19.78 1.71
C GLN A 359 8.75 -20.05 0.33
N LEU A 360 9.02 -18.98 -0.41
CA LEU A 360 9.66 -19.00 -1.71
C LEU A 360 11.10 -18.53 -1.55
N ASP A 361 12.04 -19.48 -1.56
CA ASP A 361 13.46 -19.17 -1.51
C ASP A 361 13.94 -18.45 -2.78
N MET A 362 15.22 -18.06 -2.81
CA MET A 362 15.81 -17.33 -3.92
C MET A 362 15.66 -18.07 -5.27
N SER A 363 15.83 -19.40 -5.31
CA SER A 363 15.66 -20.18 -6.54
C SER A 363 14.23 -20.11 -7.04
N HIS A 364 13.25 -20.36 -6.18
CA HIS A 364 11.83 -20.30 -6.55
C HIS A 364 11.44 -18.90 -7.05
N VAL A 365 11.91 -17.84 -6.39
CA VAL A 365 11.65 -16.46 -6.82
C VAL A 365 12.25 -16.21 -8.22
N LYS A 366 13.50 -16.62 -8.45
CA LYS A 366 14.15 -16.48 -9.77
C LYS A 366 13.39 -17.25 -10.86
N ASP A 367 12.97 -18.47 -10.58
CA ASP A 367 12.25 -19.31 -11.54
C ASP A 367 10.89 -18.70 -11.91
N ILE A 368 10.16 -18.15 -10.94
CA ILE A 368 8.90 -17.43 -11.18
C ILE A 368 9.14 -16.26 -12.14
N PHE A 369 10.06 -15.35 -11.82
CA PHE A 369 10.28 -14.17 -12.66
C PHE A 369 10.88 -14.52 -14.04
N HIS A 370 11.69 -15.59 -14.14
CA HIS A 370 12.19 -16.08 -15.42
C HIS A 370 11.10 -16.70 -16.30
N SER A 371 10.11 -17.38 -15.70
CA SER A 371 8.95 -17.88 -16.46
C SER A 371 8.11 -16.74 -17.04
N LEU A 372 8.00 -15.62 -16.32
CA LEU A 372 7.30 -14.42 -16.79
C LEU A 372 7.98 -13.79 -18.01
N THR A 373 9.32 -13.68 -18.01
CA THR A 373 10.06 -13.02 -19.11
C THR A 373 10.09 -13.84 -20.39
N LYS A 374 9.94 -15.15 -20.30
CA LYS A 374 9.87 -16.05 -21.49
C LYS A 374 8.51 -16.07 -22.17
N GLY A 375 7.49 -15.44 -21.59
CA GLY A 375 6.13 -15.51 -22.12
C GLY A 375 5.51 -16.91 -22.02
N GLU A 376 6.00 -17.77 -21.11
CA GLU A 376 5.41 -19.08 -20.78
C GLU A 376 4.11 -18.94 -19.96
N VAL A 377 3.50 -17.75 -20.02
CA VAL A 377 2.40 -17.28 -19.19
C VAL A 377 1.16 -17.17 -20.06
N LEU A 378 -0.02 -17.36 -19.45
CA LEU A 378 -1.29 -17.01 -20.06
C LEU A 378 -1.36 -15.48 -20.28
N LEU A 379 -0.79 -14.99 -21.39
CA LEU A 379 -0.94 -13.61 -21.87
C LEU A 379 -2.28 -13.40 -22.57
#